data_AF-A0A6P5FJC3-F1
#
_entry.id   AF-A0A6P5FJC3-F1
#
_cell.length_a   1.000
_cell.length_b   1.000
_cell.length_c   1.000
_cell.angle_alpha   90.00
_cell.angle_beta   90.00
_cell.angle_gamma   90.00
#
_symmetry.space_group_name_H-M   'P 1'
#
loop_
_entity.id
_entity.type
_entity.pdbx_description
1 polymer ?
#
loop_
_entity_poly.entity_id
_entity_poly.type
_entity_poly.pdbx_seq_one_letter_code
_entity_poly.pdbx_strand_id
1 'polypeptide(L)'
;MTMKVSASVVALVSILLMLVPLAARADEFIVGDDQHWRFGLNYTAWAYEYTFVWNDTLVFKYDPPNGTNIPHNVVLFNNIHDYDACNINKSTLLANVTQGAGEGFRIRLLNLTPYYFACGIHEGFHCRNGTMKFTVITLD
;
A
#
# COMPACT_ATOMS: atom_id res chain seq x y z
N MET A 1 -50.61 -5.09 -21.28
CA MET A 1 -50.89 -4.57 -19.92
C MET A 1 -49.73 -3.68 -19.53
N THR A 2 -49.87 -2.35 -19.61
CA THR A 2 -48.78 -1.41 -19.30
C THR A 2 -48.76 -1.16 -17.79
N MET A 3 -47.72 -1.64 -17.10
CA MET A 3 -47.50 -1.32 -15.69
C MET A 3 -47.28 0.19 -15.54
N LYS A 4 -48.20 0.89 -14.89
CA LYS A 4 -48.01 2.28 -14.48
C LYS A 4 -47.25 2.27 -13.16
N VAL A 5 -45.96 2.62 -13.21
CA VAL A 5 -45.17 2.84 -11.99
C VAL A 5 -45.62 4.16 -11.38
N SER A 6 -46.00 4.17 -10.10
CA SER A 6 -46.45 5.39 -9.43
C SER A 6 -45.26 6.29 -9.07
N ALA A 7 -45.48 7.61 -9.08
CA ALA A 7 -44.45 8.57 -8.69
C ALA A 7 -43.91 8.31 -7.26
N SER A 8 -44.75 7.79 -6.36
CA SER A 8 -44.35 7.40 -5.00
C SER A 8 -43.38 6.23 -4.98
N VAL A 9 -43.57 5.24 -5.86
CA VAL A 9 -42.63 4.11 -6.01
C VAL A 9 -41.30 4.60 -6.60
N VAL A 10 -41.34 5.53 -7.57
CA VAL A 10 -40.12 6.14 -8.12
C VAL A 10 -39.37 6.92 -7.04
N ALA A 11 -40.06 7.73 -6.23
CA ALA A 11 -39.48 8.55 -5.17
C ALA A 11 -38.88 7.70 -4.03
N LEU A 12 -39.52 6.61 -3.63
CA LEU A 12 -39.01 5.70 -2.61
C LEU A 12 -37.73 5.01 -3.07
N VAL A 13 -37.67 4.58 -4.34
CA VAL A 13 -36.47 3.97 -4.92
C VAL A 13 -35.32 4.97 -5.00
N SER A 14 -35.56 6.21 -5.45
CA SER A 14 -34.51 7.23 -5.52
C SER A 14 -34.01 7.69 -4.14
N ILE A 15 -34.88 7.77 -3.12
CA ILE A 15 -34.46 8.04 -1.73
C ILE A 15 -33.61 6.86 -1.18
N LEU A 16 -33.99 5.61 -1.47
CA LEU A 16 -33.23 4.43 -1.05
C LEU A 16 -31.84 4.35 -1.71
N LEU A 17 -31.70 4.79 -2.96
CA LEU A 17 -30.41 4.91 -3.66
C LEU A 17 -29.52 6.01 -3.08
N MET A 18 -30.09 7.09 -2.53
CA MET A 18 -29.34 8.15 -1.84
C MET A 18 -28.95 7.79 -0.39
N LEU A 19 -29.55 6.75 0.18
CA LEU A 19 -29.23 6.21 1.51
C LEU A 19 -28.08 5.20 1.49
N VAL A 20 -27.47 4.92 0.34
CA VAL A 20 -26.22 4.15 0.30
C VAL A 20 -25.17 5.03 0.98
N PRO A 21 -24.62 4.63 2.14
CA PRO A 21 -23.53 5.39 2.73
C PRO A 21 -22.43 5.47 1.68
N LEU A 22 -21.82 6.64 1.53
CA LEU A 22 -20.50 6.73 0.91
C LEU A 22 -19.55 6.01 1.87
N ALA A 23 -19.59 4.67 1.86
CA ALA A 23 -18.61 3.89 2.59
C ALA A 23 -17.28 4.31 2.00
N ALA A 24 -16.42 4.91 2.83
CA ALA A 24 -15.01 5.09 2.49
C ALA A 24 -14.53 3.70 2.06
N ARG A 25 -14.36 3.52 0.76
CA ARG A 25 -13.87 2.26 0.22
C ARG A 25 -12.42 2.18 0.62
N ALA A 26 -12.09 1.16 1.41
CA ALA A 26 -10.71 0.75 1.59
C ALA A 26 -10.28 0.08 0.29
N ASP A 27 -9.36 0.71 -0.41
CA ASP A 27 -8.79 0.20 -1.64
C ASP A 27 -7.52 -0.62 -1.36
N GLU A 28 -7.14 -1.45 -2.33
CA GLU A 28 -5.93 -2.23 -2.29
C GLU A 28 -4.96 -1.76 -3.36
N PHE A 29 -3.73 -1.45 -2.94
CA PHE A 29 -2.68 -0.97 -3.81
C PHE A 29 -1.54 -1.97 -3.84
N ILE A 30 -1.28 -2.54 -5.01
CA ILE A 30 -0.08 -3.37 -5.22
C ILE A 30 1.10 -2.42 -5.35
N VAL A 31 2.07 -2.53 -4.43
CA VAL A 31 3.21 -1.62 -4.39
C VAL A 31 4.08 -1.84 -5.63
N GLY A 32 4.18 -0.81 -6.48
CA GLY A 32 4.86 -0.87 -7.77
C GLY A 32 4.02 -1.46 -8.92
N ASP A 33 2.72 -1.64 -8.73
CA ASP A 33 1.78 -2.16 -9.73
C ASP A 33 2.27 -3.49 -10.35
N ASP A 34 2.24 -3.60 -11.68
CA ASP A 34 2.71 -4.78 -12.42
C ASP A 34 4.21 -5.06 -12.24
N GLN A 35 4.98 -4.09 -11.74
CA GLN A 35 6.41 -4.24 -11.47
C GLN A 35 6.69 -4.81 -10.08
N HIS A 36 5.68 -4.82 -9.21
CA HIS A 36 5.76 -5.29 -7.83
C HIS A 36 6.90 -4.64 -7.02
N TRP A 37 7.20 -5.20 -5.84
CA TRP A 37 8.28 -4.76 -4.96
C TRP A 37 9.63 -5.30 -5.41
N ARG A 38 10.26 -4.63 -6.39
CA ARG A 38 11.58 -4.95 -6.92
C ARG A 38 12.60 -3.81 -6.77
N PHE A 39 13.87 -4.15 -6.90
CA PHE A 39 14.97 -3.20 -6.99
C PHE A 39 14.90 -2.35 -8.28
N GLY A 40 15.31 -1.08 -8.19
CA GLY A 40 15.45 -0.18 -9.34
C GLY A 40 14.17 0.58 -9.76
N LEU A 41 13.07 0.51 -8.99
CA LEU A 41 11.85 1.27 -9.28
C LEU A 41 11.82 2.59 -8.49
N ASN A 42 11.23 3.64 -9.06
CA ASN A 42 11.00 4.90 -8.36
C ASN A 42 9.66 4.84 -7.60
N TYR A 43 9.68 4.31 -6.37
CA TYR A 43 8.47 4.19 -5.55
C TYR A 43 7.94 5.54 -5.04
N THR A 44 8.77 6.57 -4.99
CA THR A 44 8.31 7.92 -4.70
C THR A 44 7.38 8.41 -5.81
N ALA A 45 7.77 8.24 -7.08
CA ALA A 45 6.88 8.55 -8.20
C ALA A 45 5.61 7.71 -8.18
N TRP A 46 5.73 6.39 -7.98
CA TRP A 46 4.56 5.50 -7.84
C TRP A 46 3.61 5.98 -6.74
N ALA A 47 4.12 6.30 -5.55
CA ALA A 47 3.28 6.75 -4.43
C ALA A 47 2.58 8.09 -4.70
N TYR A 48 3.16 8.95 -5.55
CA TYR A 48 2.55 10.24 -5.94
C TYR A 48 1.37 10.11 -6.91
N GLU A 49 1.23 8.98 -7.60
CA GLU A 49 0.10 8.73 -8.50
C GLU A 49 -1.20 8.42 -7.73
N TYR A 50 -1.11 8.17 -6.42
CA TYR A 50 -2.22 7.74 -5.59
C TYR A 50 -2.52 8.72 -4.45
N THR A 51 -3.80 8.74 -4.05
CA THR A 51 -4.24 9.32 -2.79
C THR A 51 -4.63 8.18 -1.87
N PHE A 52 -3.84 7.97 -0.81
CA PHE A 52 -4.12 6.93 0.18
C PHE A 52 -5.05 7.48 1.26
N VAL A 53 -6.07 6.71 1.63
CA VAL A 53 -7.02 7.04 2.69
C VAL A 53 -6.93 6.05 3.84
N TRP A 54 -7.52 6.41 4.98
CA TRP A 54 -7.59 5.55 6.14
C TRP A 54 -8.22 4.21 5.75
N ASN A 55 -7.62 3.12 6.25
CA ASN A 55 -7.99 1.73 6.02
C ASN A 55 -7.64 1.13 4.66
N ASP A 56 -7.03 1.89 3.75
CA ASP A 56 -6.43 1.32 2.54
C ASP A 56 -5.38 0.26 2.88
N THR A 57 -5.16 -0.68 1.95
CA THR A 57 -4.18 -1.75 2.12
C THR A 57 -3.10 -1.66 1.07
N LEU A 58 -1.84 -1.66 1.51
CA LEU A 58 -0.69 -1.89 0.63
C LEU A 58 -0.37 -3.37 0.56
N VAL A 59 -0.13 -3.87 -0.66
CA VAL A 59 0.22 -5.26 -0.94
C VAL A 59 1.62 -5.31 -1.54
N PHE A 60 2.57 -5.85 -0.79
CA PHE A 60 3.95 -6.04 -1.21
C PHE A 60 4.13 -7.46 -1.78
N LYS A 61 4.36 -7.53 -3.09
CA LYS A 61 4.65 -8.78 -3.79
C LYS A 61 6.12 -8.83 -4.20
N TYR A 62 6.80 -9.93 -3.90
CA TYR A 62 8.19 -10.17 -4.28
C TYR A 62 8.55 -11.65 -4.16
N ASP A 63 9.47 -12.10 -5.01
CA ASP A 63 9.84 -13.50 -5.07
C ASP A 63 10.61 -13.96 -3.83
N PRO A 64 10.32 -15.16 -3.31
CA PRO A 64 11.14 -15.75 -2.25
C PRO A 64 12.53 -16.10 -2.78
N PRO A 65 13.57 -16.12 -1.92
CA PRO A 65 14.91 -16.51 -2.33
C PRO A 65 14.91 -17.91 -2.96
N ASN A 66 15.48 -18.03 -4.16
CA ASN A 66 15.61 -19.29 -4.91
C ASN A 66 17.08 -19.63 -5.24
N GLY A 67 18.03 -18.88 -4.67
CA GLY A 67 19.46 -19.03 -4.91
C GLY A 67 20.01 -18.25 -6.12
N THR A 68 19.14 -17.67 -6.95
CA THR A 68 19.52 -16.87 -8.12
C THR A 68 18.95 -15.45 -8.11
N ASN A 69 17.83 -15.23 -7.45
CA ASN A 69 17.23 -13.91 -7.29
C ASN A 69 17.78 -13.16 -6.06
N ILE A 70 17.73 -11.83 -6.14
CA ILE A 70 18.06 -10.96 -5.01
C ILE A 70 16.87 -10.94 -4.06
N PRO A 71 17.04 -11.26 -2.76
CA PRO A 71 15.95 -11.26 -1.81
C PRO A 71 15.45 -9.84 -1.52
N HIS A 72 14.18 -9.73 -1.15
CA HIS A 72 13.55 -8.48 -0.72
C HIS A 72 12.82 -8.69 0.60
N ASN A 73 12.67 -7.63 1.38
CA ASN A 73 11.89 -7.62 2.60
C ASN A 73 11.20 -6.25 2.72
N VAL A 74 10.34 -6.11 3.71
CA VAL A 74 9.67 -4.84 4.01
C VAL A 74 9.99 -4.45 5.45
N VAL A 75 10.57 -3.27 5.60
CA VAL A 75 10.80 -2.64 6.90
C VAL A 75 10.06 -1.31 6.98
N LEU A 76 9.69 -0.92 8.20
CA LEU A 76 9.04 0.35 8.50
C LEU A 76 9.89 1.13 9.49
N PHE A 77 10.16 2.40 9.18
CA PHE A 77 10.80 3.33 10.10
C PHE A 77 9.76 4.13 10.88
N ASN A 78 10.10 4.47 12.12
CA ASN A 78 9.25 5.28 13.00
C ASN A 78 9.43 6.80 12.79
N ASN A 79 10.51 7.22 12.13
CA ASN A 79 10.83 8.62 11.92
C ASN A 79 11.59 8.82 10.61
N ILE A 80 11.52 10.05 10.09
CA ILE A 80 12.13 10.43 8.81
C ILE A 80 13.67 10.40 8.85
N HIS A 81 14.29 10.71 10.00
CA HIS A 81 15.76 10.76 10.11
C HIS A 81 16.38 9.37 9.88
N ASP A 82 15.88 8.34 10.55
CA ASP A 82 16.37 6.97 10.36
C ASP A 82 16.02 6.42 8.97
N TYR A 83 14.87 6.81 8.41
CA TYR A 83 14.46 6.48 7.05
C TYR A 83 15.39 7.09 5.99
N ASP A 84 15.76 8.36 6.13
CA ASP A 84 16.67 9.05 5.22
C ASP A 84 18.08 8.49 5.29
N ALA A 85 18.55 8.18 6.50
CA ALA A 85 19.82 7.48 6.70
C ALA A 85 19.78 5.99 6.32
N CYS A 86 18.60 5.43 6.06
CA CYS A 86 18.39 3.98 5.88
C CYS A 86 19.01 3.15 7.01
N ASN A 87 18.82 3.58 8.25
CA ASN A 87 19.34 2.93 9.45
C ASN A 87 18.52 1.69 9.81
N ILE A 88 18.74 0.58 9.10
CA ILE A 88 17.91 -0.64 9.19
C ILE A 88 17.79 -1.17 10.63
N ASN A 89 18.81 -0.96 11.47
CA ASN A 89 18.81 -1.37 12.87
C ASN A 89 17.79 -0.61 13.75
N LYS A 90 17.26 0.51 13.25
CA LYS A 90 16.18 1.32 13.87
C LYS A 90 14.83 1.14 13.17
N SER A 91 14.72 0.18 12.25
CA SER A 91 13.48 -0.16 11.56
C SER A 91 12.83 -1.40 12.18
N THR A 92 11.52 -1.52 11.98
CA THR A 92 10.75 -2.72 12.31
C THR A 92 10.62 -3.59 11.06
N LEU A 93 10.97 -4.88 11.17
CA LEU A 93 10.71 -5.83 10.10
C LEU A 93 9.20 -6.14 10.05
N LEU A 94 8.55 -5.80 8.94
CA LEU A 94 7.14 -6.09 8.70
C LEU A 94 6.95 -7.42 7.97
N ALA A 95 7.78 -7.65 6.95
CA ALA A 95 7.71 -8.83 6.11
C ALA A 95 9.12 -9.33 5.80
N ASN A 96 9.38 -10.61 6.07
CA ASN A 96 10.63 -11.27 5.76
C ASN A 96 10.72 -11.67 4.28
N VAL A 97 11.81 -12.34 3.90
CA VAL A 97 12.12 -12.66 2.50
C VAL A 97 11.16 -13.63 1.81
N THR A 98 10.30 -14.33 2.54
CA THR A 98 9.34 -15.28 1.94
C THR A 98 7.91 -14.77 1.94
N GLN A 99 7.59 -13.76 2.75
CA GLN A 99 6.22 -13.27 2.94
C GLN A 99 5.67 -12.44 1.77
N GLY A 100 6.50 -12.06 0.80
CA GLY A 100 6.07 -11.41 -0.43
C GLY A 100 5.54 -12.37 -1.50
N ALA A 101 5.65 -13.68 -1.30
CA ALA A 101 5.21 -14.68 -2.26
C ALA A 101 3.67 -14.81 -2.32
N GLY A 102 3.16 -15.41 -3.39
CA GLY A 102 1.73 -15.70 -3.56
C GLY A 102 0.88 -14.42 -3.56
N GLU A 103 -0.05 -14.32 -2.61
CA GLU A 103 -0.92 -13.13 -2.46
C GLU A 103 -0.16 -11.88 -1.97
N GLY A 104 1.08 -12.04 -1.49
CA GLY A 104 1.92 -10.96 -0.99
C GLY A 104 1.68 -10.59 0.46
N PHE A 105 2.57 -9.78 1.01
CA PHE A 105 2.46 -9.23 2.36
C PHE A 105 1.52 -8.01 2.34
N ARG A 106 0.58 -7.96 3.29
CA ARG A 106 -0.47 -6.94 3.32
C ARG A 106 -0.36 -6.10 4.58
N ILE A 107 -0.45 -4.79 4.44
CA ILE A 107 -0.52 -3.85 5.57
C ILE A 107 -1.62 -2.83 5.36
N ARG A 108 -2.47 -2.67 6.38
CA ARG A 108 -3.52 -1.63 6.41
C ARG A 108 -2.94 -0.31 6.93
N LEU A 109 -3.32 0.77 6.27
CA LEU A 109 -2.94 2.13 6.62
C LEU A 109 -3.95 2.69 7.64
N LEU A 110 -3.65 2.52 8.92
CA LEU A 110 -4.56 2.82 10.04
C LEU A 110 -4.10 4.00 10.90
N ASN A 111 -3.04 4.68 10.50
CA ASN A 111 -2.47 5.82 11.19
C ASN A 111 -2.47 7.03 10.26
N LEU A 112 -2.61 8.22 10.84
CA LEU A 112 -2.59 9.51 10.15
C LEU A 112 -1.18 10.13 10.09
N THR A 113 -0.22 9.56 10.82
CA THR A 113 1.19 9.93 10.64
C THR A 113 1.80 9.22 9.44
N PRO A 114 2.80 9.83 8.76
CA PRO A 114 3.43 9.21 7.60
C PRO A 114 4.03 7.84 7.91
N TYR A 115 3.88 6.91 6.96
CA TYR A 115 4.59 5.64 6.93
C TYR A 115 5.88 5.79 6.13
N TYR A 116 6.96 5.16 6.59
CA TYR A 116 8.28 5.21 5.96
C TYR A 116 8.73 3.79 5.59
N PHE A 117 8.31 3.29 4.44
CA PHE A 117 8.58 1.93 4.00
C PHE A 117 9.92 1.83 3.25
N ALA A 118 10.65 0.74 3.46
CA ALA A 118 11.85 0.45 2.68
C ALA A 118 12.16 -1.05 2.61
N CYS A 119 13.19 -1.39 1.81
CA CYS A 119 13.83 -2.70 1.86
C CYS A 119 15.15 -2.61 2.65
N GLY A 120 15.28 -3.46 3.67
CA GLY A 120 16.44 -3.54 4.54
C GLY A 120 17.51 -4.55 4.12
N ILE A 121 17.35 -5.21 2.96
CA ILE A 121 18.33 -6.19 2.45
C ILE A 121 19.67 -5.51 2.13
N HIS A 122 20.76 -6.29 2.23
CA HIS A 122 22.15 -5.86 2.06
C HIS A 122 22.49 -4.66 2.96
N GLU A 123 22.14 -4.78 4.24
CA GLU A 123 22.38 -3.75 5.26
C GLU A 123 21.82 -2.37 4.85
N GLY A 124 20.68 -2.36 4.14
CA GLY A 124 20.01 -1.15 3.68
C GLY A 124 20.50 -0.60 2.35
N PHE A 125 21.31 -1.33 1.57
CA PHE A 125 21.72 -0.88 0.23
C PHE A 125 20.52 -0.62 -0.70
N HIS A 126 19.50 -1.48 -0.65
CA HIS A 126 18.26 -1.29 -1.42
C HIS A 126 17.53 0.01 -1.07
N CYS A 127 17.53 0.38 0.20
CA CYS A 127 17.00 1.66 0.69
C CYS A 127 17.90 2.84 0.25
N ARG A 128 19.22 2.77 0.47
CA ARG A 128 20.16 3.89 0.25
C ARG A 128 20.27 4.33 -1.20
N ASN A 129 20.11 3.41 -2.15
CA ASN A 129 20.05 3.76 -3.57
C ASN A 129 18.75 4.53 -3.93
N GLY A 130 17.80 4.65 -3.01
CA GLY A 130 16.53 5.35 -3.22
C GLY A 130 15.49 4.54 -4.01
N THR A 131 15.86 3.38 -4.54
CA THR A 131 15.03 2.60 -5.47
C THR A 131 14.17 1.53 -4.80
N MET A 132 14.16 1.44 -3.46
CA MET A 132 13.27 0.57 -2.68
C MET A 132 12.93 1.23 -1.34
N LYS A 133 12.45 2.47 -1.40
CA LYS A 133 11.91 3.22 -0.27
C LYS A 133 10.84 4.20 -0.76
N PHE A 134 9.81 4.43 0.05
CA PHE A 134 8.79 5.46 -0.20
C PHE A 134 8.06 5.81 1.08
N THR A 135 7.37 6.94 1.04
CA THR A 135 6.53 7.43 2.13
C THR A 135 5.07 7.43 1.73
N VAL A 136 4.20 7.12 2.69
CA VAL A 136 2.74 7.21 2.50
C VAL A 136 2.16 8.11 3.57
N ILE A 137 1.33 9.06 3.14
CA ILE A 137 0.49 9.89 4.01
C ILE A 137 -0.94 9.51 3.71
N THR A 138 -1.70 9.20 4.76
CA THR A 138 -3.11 8.87 4.69
C THR A 138 -3.96 10.11 4.92
N LEU A 139 -5.10 10.17 4.25
CA LEU A 139 -6.18 11.12 4.53
C LEU A 139 -7.30 10.41 5.31
N ASP A 140 -8.08 11.18 6.08
CA ASP A 140 -9.28 10.71 6.78
C ASP A 140 -10.45 10.41 5.84
#